data_AF-A0A959UF30-F1
#
_entry.id   AF-A0A959UF30-F1
#
_cell.length_a   1.000
_cell.length_b   1.000
_cell.length_c   1.000
_cell.angle_alpha   90.00
_cell.angle_beta   90.00
_cell.angle_gamma   90.00
#
_symmetry.space_group_name_H-M   'P 1'
#
loop_
_entity.id
_entity.type
_entity.pdbx_description
1 polymer ?
#
loop_
_entity_poly.entity_id
_entity_poly.type
_entity_poly.pdbx_seq_one_letter_code
_entity_poly.pdbx_strand_id
1 'polypeptide(L)'
;ACDGNDSDFCEEGFFICFEGEMVCSDDTGDEIEICDAIDNDCNGMVDDGVCEFPNAVGLCEDNGCIIGWCEDGWVDCNGIVEDGCEAEGTIYYYDWDNDGYGVDYQYVYACEMPENYAPVGGDCNDYNSSINPGATEECDGYDNNCNDQIDEGLCDYPNAVTHCDPVYGCVIEYCLDGFFDCNGNPLDGCESTGILQYFDEDGDGYGDDNQAIYECELIEGFVLQGGDCDDSEYYVNPGATEICNNGIDDDCDGLTDGEDPDCQ
;
A
#
# COMPACT_ATOMS: atom_id res chain seq x y z
N ALA A 1 -45.47 62.18 25.55
CA ALA A 1 -44.32 61.32 25.29
C ALA A 1 -44.55 60.72 23.92
N CYS A 2 -43.49 60.45 23.17
CA CYS A 2 -43.59 59.55 22.04
C CYS A 2 -43.58 58.14 22.64
N ASP A 3 -44.76 57.61 22.90
CA ASP A 3 -45.01 56.20 23.16
C ASP A 3 -46.21 55.82 22.26
N GLY A 4 -45.87 55.46 21.02
CA GLY A 4 -46.76 54.69 20.15
C GLY A 4 -46.80 53.24 20.64
N ASN A 5 -47.74 52.45 20.11
CA ASN A 5 -47.98 51.10 20.62
C ASN A 5 -47.03 50.07 19.98
N ASP A 6 -45.77 50.06 20.39
CA ASP A 6 -44.96 48.84 20.50
C ASP A 6 -45.04 48.32 21.95
N SER A 7 -44.46 47.16 22.21
CA SER A 7 -44.68 46.40 23.45
C SER A 7 -43.37 45.84 23.98
N ASP A 8 -42.30 46.61 23.83
CA ASP A 8 -41.03 46.36 24.49
C ASP A 8 -40.78 47.43 25.56
N PHE A 9 -39.80 47.16 26.42
CA PHE A 9 -39.56 47.86 27.69
C PHE A 9 -38.42 48.90 27.59
N CYS A 10 -38.14 49.43 26.40
CA CYS A 10 -37.05 50.39 26.17
C CYS A 10 -37.55 51.85 26.22
N GLU A 11 -36.84 52.73 26.93
CA GLU A 11 -37.08 54.19 26.83
C GLU A 11 -36.28 54.74 25.63
N GLU A 12 -36.92 54.87 24.48
CA GLU A 12 -36.37 55.63 23.34
C GLU A 12 -36.80 57.10 23.36
N GLY A 13 -35.93 57.96 22.85
CA GLY A 13 -36.26 59.37 22.68
C GLY A 13 -35.08 60.32 22.93
N PHE A 14 -34.06 60.27 22.08
CA PHE A 14 -33.21 61.44 21.92
C PHE A 14 -33.80 62.36 20.85
N PHE A 15 -34.23 63.55 21.26
CA PHE A 15 -34.71 64.56 20.33
C PHE A 15 -33.54 65.07 19.48
N ILE A 16 -33.61 64.86 18.17
CA ILE A 16 -32.69 65.50 17.23
C ILE A 16 -33.31 66.79 16.68
N CYS A 17 -32.46 67.77 16.38
CA CYS A 17 -32.91 69.03 15.77
C CYS A 17 -32.82 68.90 14.24
N PHE A 18 -33.96 68.88 13.56
CA PHE A 18 -34.05 68.79 12.10
C PHE A 18 -34.89 69.95 11.56
N GLU A 19 -34.33 70.70 10.61
CA GLU A 19 -34.93 71.92 10.02
C GLU A 19 -35.46 72.96 11.03
N GLY A 20 -34.92 72.97 12.25
CA GLY A 20 -35.27 73.95 13.28
C GLY A 20 -36.45 73.59 14.16
N GLU A 21 -37.00 72.37 14.05
CA GLU A 21 -37.92 71.79 15.04
C GLU A 21 -37.29 70.56 15.73
N MET A 22 -37.75 70.28 16.95
CA MET A 22 -37.39 69.06 17.68
C MET A 22 -38.27 67.94 17.13
N VAL A 23 -37.66 67.00 16.42
CA VAL A 23 -38.36 65.86 15.81
C VAL A 23 -37.95 64.60 16.55
N CYS A 24 -38.93 63.75 16.89
CA CYS A 24 -38.66 62.41 17.39
C CYS A 24 -38.19 61.56 16.22
N SER A 25 -37.03 60.91 16.35
CA SER A 25 -36.45 60.07 15.32
C SER A 25 -36.23 58.71 15.91
N ASP A 26 -36.76 57.68 15.24
CA ASP A 26 -36.55 56.27 15.56
C ASP A 26 -35.31 55.74 14.79
N ASP A 27 -34.37 56.63 14.46
CA ASP A 27 -33.18 56.34 13.63
C ASP A 27 -31.92 56.28 14.52
N THR A 28 -31.94 55.50 15.60
CA THR A 28 -30.69 55.07 16.25
C THR A 28 -30.32 53.72 15.69
N GLY A 29 -29.28 53.69 14.84
CA GLY A 29 -28.85 52.51 14.09
C GLY A 29 -28.90 51.21 14.90
N ASP A 30 -29.82 50.37 14.43
CA ASP A 30 -30.27 49.06 14.90
C ASP A 30 -29.21 47.95 14.71
N GLU A 31 -27.92 48.28 14.72
CA GLU A 31 -26.90 47.41 14.12
C GLU A 31 -25.95 46.73 15.11
N ILE A 32 -26.06 46.96 16.42
CA ILE A 32 -25.11 46.37 17.38
C ILE A 32 -25.85 45.84 18.61
N GLU A 33 -26.03 44.53 18.59
CA GLU A 33 -26.29 43.73 19.77
C GLU A 33 -24.99 43.56 20.58
N ILE A 34 -25.10 43.64 21.91
CA ILE A 34 -23.99 43.42 22.85
C ILE A 34 -24.41 42.25 23.72
N CYS A 35 -23.52 41.28 23.91
CA CYS A 35 -23.75 40.15 24.81
C CYS A 35 -24.00 40.63 26.24
N ASP A 36 -25.25 40.92 26.60
CA ASP A 36 -25.66 41.33 27.95
C ASP A 36 -27.08 40.85 28.31
N ALA A 37 -27.64 39.95 27.51
CA ALA A 37 -28.97 39.38 27.64
C ALA A 37 -30.10 40.43 27.57
N ILE A 38 -29.81 41.57 26.94
CA ILE A 38 -30.78 42.59 26.57
C ILE A 38 -30.83 42.63 25.05
N ASP A 39 -32.04 42.76 24.52
CA ASP A 39 -32.30 43.04 23.11
C ASP A 39 -31.94 44.52 22.86
N ASN A 40 -30.70 44.79 22.48
CA ASN A 40 -30.13 46.14 22.35
C ASN A 40 -30.52 46.81 21.04
N ASP A 41 -30.91 46.03 20.02
CA ASP A 41 -31.41 46.53 18.73
C ASP A 41 -32.94 46.43 18.59
N CYS A 42 -33.62 45.87 19.60
CA CYS A 42 -35.07 45.73 19.72
C CYS A 42 -35.72 44.95 18.56
N ASN A 43 -34.98 44.05 17.91
CA ASN A 43 -35.48 43.26 16.79
C ASN A 43 -36.37 42.07 17.23
N GLY A 44 -36.50 41.84 18.54
CA GLY A 44 -37.28 40.77 19.15
C GLY A 44 -36.53 39.45 19.33
N MET A 45 -35.24 39.42 18.99
CA MET A 45 -34.27 38.39 19.35
C MET A 45 -33.29 38.99 20.35
N VAL A 46 -32.83 38.22 21.33
CA VAL A 46 -31.85 38.69 22.32
C VAL A 46 -30.48 38.21 21.88
N ASP A 47 -29.51 39.13 21.77
CA ASP A 47 -28.11 38.85 21.43
C ASP A 47 -27.93 38.15 20.06
N ASP A 48 -28.76 38.48 19.05
CA ASP A 48 -28.64 37.91 17.68
C ASP A 48 -27.57 38.64 16.86
N GLY A 49 -26.84 37.92 15.99
CA GLY A 49 -25.72 38.50 15.24
C GLY A 49 -24.51 38.94 16.09
N VAL A 50 -24.53 38.63 17.39
CA VAL A 50 -23.40 38.85 18.32
C VAL A 50 -22.42 37.67 18.22
N CYS A 51 -21.13 37.96 18.38
CA CYS A 51 -20.07 36.95 18.43
C CYS A 51 -19.84 36.20 17.10
N GLU A 52 -19.96 36.89 15.96
CA GLU A 52 -19.49 36.34 14.68
C GLU A 52 -17.97 36.35 14.62
N PHE A 53 -17.38 35.17 14.57
CA PHE A 53 -15.94 34.97 14.47
C PHE A 53 -15.60 34.25 13.16
N PRO A 54 -14.46 34.59 12.51
CA PRO A 54 -13.99 33.83 11.36
C PRO A 54 -13.86 32.34 11.68
N ASN A 55 -14.53 31.50 10.86
CA ASN A 55 -14.51 30.03 10.92
C ASN A 55 -14.85 29.43 12.30
N ALA A 56 -15.63 30.13 13.10
CA ALA A 56 -15.96 29.71 14.45
C ALA A 56 -17.39 30.09 14.80
N VAL A 57 -18.03 29.24 15.59
CA VAL A 57 -19.32 29.55 16.22
C VAL A 57 -19.03 30.24 17.54
N GLY A 58 -19.39 31.52 17.64
CA GLY A 58 -19.30 32.27 18.88
C GLY A 58 -20.47 32.00 19.82
N LEU A 59 -20.23 32.14 21.11
CA LEU A 59 -21.22 32.07 22.17
C LEU A 59 -21.16 33.32 23.04
N CYS A 60 -22.32 33.72 23.56
CA CYS A 60 -22.45 34.79 24.53
C CYS A 60 -22.45 34.21 25.96
N GLU A 61 -21.41 34.48 26.74
CA GLU A 61 -21.29 34.07 28.15
C GLU A 61 -20.72 35.22 29.02
N ASP A 62 -21.25 35.39 30.25
CA ASP A 62 -20.75 36.35 31.26
C ASP A 62 -20.51 37.79 30.75
N ASN A 63 -21.41 38.29 29.92
CA ASN A 63 -21.35 39.60 29.27
C ASN A 63 -20.17 39.78 28.28
N GLY A 64 -19.75 38.72 27.61
CA GLY A 64 -18.70 38.74 26.60
C GLY A 64 -18.85 37.62 25.57
N CYS A 65 -18.21 37.81 24.41
CA CYS A 65 -18.13 36.76 23.41
C CYS A 65 -16.98 35.80 23.70
N ILE A 66 -17.23 34.51 23.50
CA ILE A 66 -16.23 33.45 23.51
C ILE A 66 -16.36 32.61 22.25
N ILE A 67 -15.28 31.97 21.81
CA ILE A 67 -15.36 30.91 20.79
C ILE A 67 -15.99 29.67 21.44
N GLY A 68 -17.13 29.22 20.92
CA GLY A 68 -17.78 27.98 21.37
C GLY A 68 -17.11 26.75 20.77
N TRP A 69 -17.07 26.68 19.44
CA TRP A 69 -16.32 25.66 18.70
C TRP A 69 -15.93 26.19 17.33
N CYS A 70 -14.83 25.68 16.80
CA CYS A 70 -14.41 25.94 15.43
C CYS A 70 -15.28 25.17 14.44
N GLU A 71 -15.44 25.72 13.24
CA GLU A 71 -15.99 24.98 12.10
C GLU A 71 -15.08 23.80 11.72
N ASP A 72 -15.63 22.79 11.07
CA ASP A 72 -14.88 21.61 10.63
C ASP A 72 -13.64 22.03 9.81
N GLY A 73 -12.47 21.55 10.22
CA GLY A 73 -11.19 21.87 9.56
C GLY A 73 -10.43 23.06 10.17
N TRP A 74 -11.04 23.82 11.07
CA TRP A 74 -10.43 24.98 11.70
C TRP A 74 -10.10 24.74 13.17
N VAL A 75 -9.04 25.38 13.62
CA VAL A 75 -8.59 25.37 15.02
C VAL A 75 -8.15 26.77 15.44
N ASP A 76 -8.49 27.14 16.66
CA ASP A 76 -7.93 28.32 17.35
C ASP A 76 -6.57 27.91 17.92
N CYS A 77 -5.49 28.42 17.34
CA CYS A 77 -4.13 28.06 17.75
C CYS A 77 -3.50 29.04 18.75
N ASN A 78 -3.97 30.28 18.76
CA ASN A 78 -3.35 31.35 19.52
C ASN A 78 -4.14 31.73 20.79
N GLY A 79 -5.37 31.22 20.94
CA GLY A 79 -6.28 31.45 22.06
C GLY A 79 -6.86 32.87 22.12
N ILE A 80 -6.79 33.62 21.02
CA ILE A 80 -7.32 34.97 20.89
C ILE A 80 -8.75 34.83 20.35
N VAL A 81 -9.70 35.41 21.06
CA VAL A 81 -11.12 35.24 20.71
C VAL A 81 -11.47 36.10 19.51
N GLU A 82 -10.88 37.30 19.41
CA GLU A 82 -11.27 38.32 18.43
C GLU A 82 -10.93 37.97 16.97
N ASP A 83 -9.99 37.06 16.71
CA ASP A 83 -9.61 36.63 15.36
C ASP A 83 -10.17 35.26 14.95
N GLY A 84 -10.94 34.60 15.83
CA GLY A 84 -11.65 33.36 15.53
C GLY A 84 -10.75 32.14 15.41
N CYS A 85 -11.21 31.11 14.71
CA CYS A 85 -10.37 29.94 14.42
C CYS A 85 -9.61 30.20 13.11
N GLU A 86 -8.32 30.46 13.24
CA GLU A 86 -7.50 31.16 12.26
C GLU A 86 -6.55 30.24 11.47
N ALA A 87 -6.39 28.99 11.90
CA ALA A 87 -5.53 28.03 11.24
C ALA A 87 -6.32 26.86 10.64
N GLU A 88 -5.96 26.49 9.41
CA GLU A 88 -6.29 25.17 8.86
C GLU A 88 -5.58 24.13 9.72
N GLY A 89 -6.36 23.36 10.48
CA GLY A 89 -5.82 22.37 11.39
C GLY A 89 -5.12 21.25 10.62
N THR A 90 -3.99 20.78 11.15
CA THR A 90 -3.43 19.53 10.65
C THR A 90 -4.27 18.39 11.22
N ILE A 91 -4.64 17.43 10.37
CA ILE A 91 -5.32 16.22 10.81
C ILE A 91 -4.28 15.31 11.47
N TYR A 92 -4.58 14.87 12.68
CA TYR A 92 -3.84 13.83 13.37
C TYR A 92 -4.77 12.67 13.67
N TYR A 93 -4.26 11.45 13.53
CA TYR A 93 -5.01 10.20 13.66
C TYR A 93 -4.65 9.52 14.97
N TYR A 94 -5.63 8.95 15.66
CA TYR A 94 -5.35 8.25 16.91
C TYR A 94 -4.44 7.06 16.64
N ASP A 95 -3.36 6.97 17.42
CA ASP A 95 -2.28 6.00 17.26
C ASP A 95 -2.05 5.32 18.62
N TRP A 96 -2.56 4.10 18.75
CA TRP A 96 -2.56 3.35 19.99
C TRP A 96 -1.27 2.53 20.18
N ASP A 97 -0.70 1.99 19.11
CA ASP A 97 0.52 1.17 19.18
C ASP A 97 1.84 1.95 18.98
N ASN A 98 1.74 3.24 18.63
CA ASN A 98 2.82 4.22 18.48
C ASN A 98 3.80 3.90 17.36
N ASP A 99 3.32 3.45 16.20
CA ASP A 99 4.15 3.23 15.02
C ASP A 99 4.26 4.44 14.06
N GLY A 100 3.49 5.50 14.35
CA GLY A 100 3.48 6.73 13.56
C GLY A 100 2.43 6.76 12.45
N TYR A 101 1.55 5.75 12.39
CA TYR A 101 0.31 5.73 11.63
C TYR A 101 -0.86 5.60 12.61
N GLY A 102 -2.04 6.09 12.21
CA GLY A 102 -3.23 5.99 13.05
C GLY A 102 -4.47 5.64 12.25
N VAL A 103 -5.57 5.38 12.95
CA VAL A 103 -6.84 4.96 12.34
C VAL A 103 -7.59 6.10 11.64
N ASP A 104 -8.06 5.87 10.42
CA ASP A 104 -8.75 6.88 9.59
C ASP A 104 -10.10 7.38 10.14
N TYR A 105 -10.73 6.62 11.04
CA TYR A 105 -12.05 6.94 11.58
C TYR A 105 -12.01 7.65 12.94
N GLN A 106 -10.81 7.85 13.52
CA GLN A 106 -10.64 8.59 14.78
C GLN A 106 -9.51 9.59 14.63
N TYR A 107 -9.86 10.83 14.29
CA TYR A 107 -8.92 11.91 14.03
C TYR A 107 -9.35 13.22 14.69
N VAL A 108 -8.40 14.14 14.84
CA VAL A 108 -8.61 15.50 15.35
C VAL A 108 -7.89 16.52 14.48
N TYR A 109 -8.44 17.73 14.40
CA TYR A 109 -7.71 18.90 13.90
C TYR A 109 -6.94 19.52 15.06
N ALA A 110 -5.64 19.72 14.90
CA ALA A 110 -4.81 20.39 15.91
C ALA A 110 -3.66 21.19 15.28
N CYS A 111 -3.15 22.15 16.04
CA CYS A 111 -2.00 22.99 15.66
C CYS A 111 -0.67 22.25 15.84
N GLU A 112 -0.60 21.41 16.87
CA GLU A 112 0.52 20.54 17.19
C GLU A 112 -0.01 19.12 17.45
N MET A 113 0.81 18.11 17.16
CA MET A 113 0.45 16.71 17.33
C MET A 113 0.15 16.39 18.81
N PRO A 114 -1.07 15.95 19.15
CA PRO A 114 -1.39 15.53 20.50
C PRO A 114 -0.68 14.22 20.90
N GLU A 115 -0.69 13.90 22.19
CA GLU A 115 -0.15 12.62 22.69
C GLU A 115 -1.04 11.44 22.24
N ASN A 116 -0.42 10.35 21.78
CA ASN A 116 -1.07 9.15 21.20
C ASN A 116 -1.80 9.43 19.87
N TYR A 117 -1.24 10.33 19.06
CA TYR A 117 -1.70 10.58 17.71
C TYR A 117 -0.52 10.57 16.72
N ALA A 118 -0.80 10.17 15.49
CA ALA A 118 0.11 10.11 14.36
C ALA A 118 -0.24 11.15 13.29
N PRO A 119 0.75 11.63 12.51
CA PRO A 119 0.53 12.57 11.41
C PRO A 119 0.02 11.90 10.12
N VAL A 120 -0.02 10.57 10.06
CA VAL A 120 -0.44 9.80 8.89
C VAL A 120 -1.56 8.84 9.28
N GLY A 121 -2.60 8.76 8.46
CA GLY A 121 -3.70 7.81 8.63
C GLY A 121 -3.44 6.48 7.92
N GLY A 122 -4.48 5.65 7.85
CA GLY A 122 -4.48 4.40 7.09
C GLY A 122 -3.99 3.16 7.84
N ASP A 123 -3.80 3.25 9.16
CA ASP A 123 -3.46 2.07 9.95
C ASP A 123 -4.65 1.09 10.02
N CYS A 124 -4.43 -0.12 9.50
CA CYS A 124 -5.39 -1.20 9.47
C CYS A 124 -5.38 -2.07 10.75
N ASN A 125 -4.34 -1.97 11.59
CA ASN A 125 -4.26 -2.65 12.88
C ASN A 125 -3.46 -1.85 13.94
N ASP A 126 -4.13 -0.85 14.50
CA ASP A 126 -3.71 0.03 15.60
C ASP A 126 -3.43 -0.65 16.96
N TYR A 127 -3.31 -1.98 16.98
CA TYR A 127 -2.87 -2.75 18.13
C TYR A 127 -1.55 -3.49 17.87
N ASN A 128 -0.97 -3.33 16.68
CA ASN A 128 0.24 -4.01 16.26
C ASN A 128 1.10 -3.10 15.38
N SER A 129 2.12 -2.51 16.00
CA SER A 129 3.07 -1.55 15.40
C SER A 129 3.88 -2.07 14.19
N SER A 130 3.72 -3.34 13.83
CA SER A 130 4.32 -3.95 12.64
C SER A 130 3.35 -4.01 11.45
N ILE A 131 2.10 -3.61 11.61
CA ILE A 131 1.07 -3.62 10.57
C ILE A 131 0.60 -2.18 10.36
N ASN A 132 1.11 -1.53 9.33
CA ASN A 132 0.83 -0.13 8.99
C ASN A 132 1.24 0.17 7.54
N PRO A 133 0.77 1.28 6.93
CA PRO A 133 1.10 1.66 5.56
C PRO A 133 2.58 1.70 5.16
N GLY A 134 3.49 1.81 6.13
CA GLY A 134 4.94 1.84 5.90
C GLY A 134 5.65 0.49 6.11
N ALA A 135 4.92 -0.55 6.53
CA ALA A 135 5.49 -1.86 6.79
C ALA A 135 5.91 -2.57 5.48
N THR A 136 6.76 -3.58 5.61
CA THR A 136 7.09 -4.50 4.52
C THR A 136 6.28 -5.77 4.69
N GLU A 137 5.74 -6.31 3.61
CA GLU A 137 5.05 -7.60 3.66
C GLU A 137 5.97 -8.70 4.19
N GLU A 138 5.41 -9.53 5.06
CA GLU A 138 5.97 -10.81 5.46
C GLU A 138 5.02 -11.91 4.97
N CYS A 139 5.53 -13.11 4.75
CA CYS A 139 4.71 -14.23 4.31
C CYS A 139 4.00 -14.85 5.53
N ASP A 140 3.03 -14.12 6.09
CA ASP A 140 2.36 -14.44 7.35
C ASP A 140 0.83 -14.53 7.22
N GLY A 141 0.29 -14.23 6.04
CA GLY A 141 -1.13 -14.28 5.73
C GLY A 141 -1.90 -13.04 6.18
N TYR A 142 -1.21 -11.97 6.57
CA TYR A 142 -1.78 -10.66 6.86
C TYR A 142 -1.38 -9.64 5.79
N ASP A 143 -2.14 -8.56 5.70
CA ASP A 143 -1.77 -7.37 4.95
C ASP A 143 -0.95 -6.50 5.92
N ASN A 144 0.38 -6.60 5.87
CA ASN A 144 1.23 -5.87 6.82
C ASN A 144 1.28 -4.38 6.46
N ASN A 145 1.21 -4.04 5.18
CA ASN A 145 1.36 -2.67 4.68
C ASN A 145 0.04 -1.94 4.39
N CYS A 146 -1.09 -2.51 4.84
CA CYS A 146 -2.43 -1.93 4.76
C CYS A 146 -2.83 -1.46 3.35
N ASN A 147 -2.50 -2.21 2.30
CA ASN A 147 -2.83 -1.86 0.90
C ASN A 147 -3.96 -2.69 0.27
N ASP A 148 -4.67 -3.46 1.09
CA ASP A 148 -5.73 -4.41 0.72
C ASP A 148 -5.23 -5.62 -0.10
N GLN A 149 -3.94 -5.89 -0.10
CA GLN A 149 -3.33 -7.10 -0.66
C GLN A 149 -2.62 -7.86 0.46
N ILE A 150 -2.61 -9.18 0.35
CA ILE A 150 -2.02 -10.06 1.38
C ILE A 150 -0.79 -10.70 0.76
N ASP A 151 0.34 -10.61 1.46
CA ASP A 151 1.62 -11.23 1.11
C ASP A 151 2.13 -10.88 -0.32
N GLU A 152 1.82 -9.69 -0.84
CA GLU A 152 2.18 -9.30 -2.21
C GLU A 152 3.65 -8.89 -2.37
N GLY A 153 4.16 -9.00 -3.60
CA GLY A 153 5.56 -8.65 -3.89
C GLY A 153 6.58 -9.59 -3.25
N LEU A 154 6.11 -10.65 -2.58
CA LEU A 154 6.94 -11.71 -2.03
C LEU A 154 7.12 -12.85 -3.01
N CYS A 155 8.15 -13.65 -2.73
CA CYS A 155 8.41 -14.94 -3.39
C CYS A 155 8.68 -14.86 -4.91
N ASP A 156 9.06 -13.71 -5.47
CA ASP A 156 9.44 -13.60 -6.88
C ASP A 156 10.83 -14.22 -7.10
N TYR A 157 10.84 -15.52 -7.43
CA TYR A 157 12.07 -16.28 -7.69
C TYR A 157 12.23 -16.59 -9.18
N PRO A 158 13.46 -16.47 -9.73
CA PRO A 158 13.71 -16.76 -11.14
C PRO A 158 13.28 -18.16 -11.54
N ASN A 159 12.58 -18.23 -12.68
CA ASN A 159 12.18 -19.49 -13.33
C ASN A 159 11.33 -20.43 -12.48
N ALA A 160 10.67 -19.92 -11.45
CA ALA A 160 9.79 -20.69 -10.58
C ALA A 160 8.40 -20.06 -10.54
N VAL A 161 7.39 -20.90 -10.43
CA VAL A 161 6.08 -20.50 -9.90
C VAL A 161 6.10 -20.79 -8.41
N THR A 162 5.82 -19.76 -7.63
CA THR A 162 5.97 -19.76 -6.18
C THR A 162 4.67 -19.27 -5.55
N HIS A 163 4.49 -19.61 -4.29
CA HIS A 163 3.46 -19.00 -3.46
C HIS A 163 3.98 -18.75 -2.05
N CYS A 164 3.33 -17.84 -1.35
CA CYS A 164 3.52 -17.67 0.07
C CYS A 164 2.76 -18.77 0.83
N ASP A 165 3.42 -19.41 1.81
CA ASP A 165 2.83 -20.29 2.81
C ASP A 165 3.12 -19.71 4.21
N PRO A 166 2.10 -19.39 5.04
CA PRO A 166 2.31 -18.77 6.36
C PRO A 166 3.15 -19.60 7.36
N VAL A 167 3.36 -20.89 7.11
CA VAL A 167 4.14 -21.79 7.96
C VAL A 167 5.55 -22.00 7.41
N TYR A 168 5.67 -22.10 6.10
CA TYR A 168 6.92 -22.46 5.42
C TYR A 168 7.61 -21.28 4.72
N GLY A 169 7.00 -20.10 4.72
CA GLY A 169 7.45 -18.93 3.97
C GLY A 169 7.20 -19.11 2.47
N CYS A 170 8.10 -18.58 1.65
CA CYS A 170 8.01 -18.77 0.20
C CYS A 170 8.33 -20.21 -0.21
N VAL A 171 7.40 -20.83 -0.93
CA VAL A 171 7.53 -22.20 -1.43
C VAL A 171 7.48 -22.20 -2.95
N ILE A 172 8.34 -23.00 -3.58
CA ILE A 172 8.28 -23.28 -5.02
C ILE A 172 7.18 -24.33 -5.25
N GLU A 173 6.17 -23.99 -6.05
CA GLU A 173 5.12 -24.94 -6.46
C GLU A 173 5.61 -25.81 -7.62
N TYR A 174 6.21 -25.20 -8.64
CA TYR A 174 6.89 -25.88 -9.75
C TYR A 174 7.84 -24.94 -10.49
N CYS A 175 8.85 -25.53 -11.14
CA CYS A 175 9.73 -24.81 -12.04
C CYS A 175 9.09 -24.58 -13.41
N LEU A 176 9.48 -23.50 -14.08
CA LEU A 176 9.13 -23.28 -15.48
C LEU A 176 9.84 -24.29 -16.39
N ASP A 177 9.26 -24.56 -17.56
CA ASP A 177 9.80 -25.50 -18.54
C ASP A 177 11.30 -25.28 -18.82
N GLY A 178 12.09 -26.34 -18.66
CA GLY A 178 13.55 -26.31 -18.85
C GLY A 178 14.37 -25.90 -17.62
N PHE A 179 13.72 -25.61 -16.50
CA PHE A 179 14.39 -25.31 -15.23
C PHE A 179 14.06 -26.35 -14.17
N PHE A 180 15.03 -26.58 -13.27
CA PHE A 180 14.96 -27.54 -12.19
C PHE A 180 15.55 -26.92 -10.93
N ASP A 181 14.90 -27.16 -9.79
CA ASP A 181 15.44 -26.88 -8.46
C ASP A 181 16.23 -28.11 -8.01
N CYS A 182 17.55 -28.05 -8.18
CA CYS A 182 18.44 -29.17 -7.90
C CYS A 182 19.08 -29.14 -6.52
N ASN A 183 19.09 -27.98 -5.87
CA ASN A 183 19.66 -27.82 -4.54
C ASN A 183 18.57 -27.86 -3.45
N GLY A 184 17.29 -27.82 -3.83
CA GLY A 184 16.14 -27.79 -2.94
C GLY A 184 16.02 -26.49 -2.13
N ASN A 185 16.74 -25.45 -2.55
CA ASN A 185 16.74 -24.15 -1.91
C ASN A 185 15.68 -23.27 -2.57
N PRO A 186 14.61 -22.91 -1.87
CA PRO A 186 13.58 -22.09 -2.49
C PRO A 186 14.05 -20.66 -2.79
N LEU A 187 15.15 -20.19 -2.18
CA LEU A 187 15.57 -18.78 -2.23
C LEU A 187 16.31 -18.37 -3.51
N ASP A 188 16.90 -19.30 -4.26
CA ASP A 188 17.60 -19.02 -5.53
C ASP A 188 16.78 -19.39 -6.78
N GLY A 189 15.56 -19.90 -6.58
CA GLY A 189 14.65 -20.25 -7.66
C GLY A 189 15.06 -21.52 -8.41
N CYS A 190 14.61 -21.67 -9.65
CA CYS A 190 14.98 -22.83 -10.47
C CYS A 190 16.18 -22.48 -11.38
N GLU A 191 17.28 -23.19 -11.19
CA GLU A 191 18.63 -22.70 -11.54
C GLU A 191 19.17 -23.23 -12.87
N SER A 192 18.47 -24.17 -13.52
CA SER A 192 18.96 -24.83 -14.74
C SER A 192 20.37 -25.44 -14.53
N THR A 193 20.53 -26.23 -13.47
CA THR A 193 21.71 -27.11 -13.30
C THR A 193 21.34 -28.58 -13.53
N GLY A 194 20.22 -28.86 -14.19
CA GLY A 194 19.90 -30.19 -14.64
C GLY A 194 21.01 -30.74 -15.54
N ILE A 195 21.47 -31.94 -15.23
CA ILE A 195 22.43 -32.70 -16.00
C ILE A 195 21.64 -33.38 -17.13
N LEU A 196 21.90 -32.97 -18.37
CA LEU A 196 21.47 -33.71 -19.54
C LEU A 196 22.25 -35.03 -19.61
N GLN A 197 21.55 -36.14 -19.65
CA GLN A 197 22.13 -37.48 -19.70
C GLN A 197 21.30 -38.39 -20.60
N TYR A 198 21.95 -39.41 -21.16
CA TYR A 198 21.43 -40.31 -22.20
C TYR A 198 21.51 -41.74 -21.68
N PHE A 199 20.46 -42.55 -21.89
CA PHE A 199 20.47 -43.96 -21.50
C PHE A 199 21.52 -44.68 -22.35
N ASP A 200 22.32 -45.53 -21.70
CA ASP A 200 23.41 -46.32 -22.32
C ASP A 200 23.08 -47.80 -22.09
N GLU A 201 22.32 -48.39 -23.03
CA GLU A 201 21.80 -49.77 -22.87
C GLU A 201 22.90 -50.84 -23.01
N ASP A 202 23.91 -50.61 -23.84
CA ASP A 202 24.96 -51.58 -24.11
C ASP A 202 26.27 -51.38 -23.31
N GLY A 203 26.42 -50.22 -22.65
CA GLY A 203 27.49 -49.91 -21.71
C GLY A 203 28.79 -49.45 -22.36
N ASP A 204 28.75 -48.85 -23.55
CA ASP A 204 29.93 -48.40 -24.28
C ASP A 204 30.41 -46.98 -23.94
N GLY A 205 29.59 -46.21 -23.23
CA GLY A 205 29.88 -44.86 -22.79
C GLY A 205 29.25 -43.74 -23.62
N TYR A 206 28.55 -44.07 -24.71
CA TYR A 206 27.64 -43.22 -25.45
C TYR A 206 26.19 -43.64 -25.15
N GLY A 207 25.22 -42.78 -25.45
CA GLY A 207 23.82 -43.12 -25.20
C GLY A 207 22.87 -42.57 -26.25
N ASP A 208 21.66 -43.13 -26.30
CA ASP A 208 20.62 -42.78 -27.27
C ASP A 208 20.08 -41.35 -27.07
N ASP A 209 20.25 -40.51 -28.08
CA ASP A 209 19.73 -39.13 -28.14
C ASP A 209 18.20 -39.04 -27.99
N ASN A 210 17.47 -40.11 -28.33
CA ASN A 210 16.01 -40.19 -28.18
C ASN A 210 15.56 -40.58 -26.78
N GLN A 211 16.50 -41.00 -25.92
CA GLN A 211 16.27 -41.39 -24.52
C GLN A 211 16.99 -40.44 -23.55
N ALA A 212 17.15 -39.19 -23.95
CA ALA A 212 17.74 -38.14 -23.12
C ALA A 212 16.79 -37.66 -22.01
N ILE A 213 17.32 -37.47 -20.80
CA ILE A 213 16.62 -36.91 -19.64
C ILE A 213 17.44 -35.80 -18.98
N TYR A 214 16.76 -34.92 -18.23
CA TYR A 214 17.40 -33.91 -17.38
C TYR A 214 17.13 -34.24 -15.92
N GLU A 215 18.18 -34.42 -15.12
CA GLU A 215 18.06 -34.68 -13.68
C GLU A 215 19.16 -33.98 -12.91
N CYS A 216 18.98 -33.81 -11.61
CA CYS A 216 19.94 -33.09 -10.77
C CYS A 216 21.20 -33.92 -10.43
N GLU A 217 21.13 -35.23 -10.64
CA GLU A 217 22.22 -36.17 -10.44
C GLU A 217 22.32 -37.14 -11.63
N LEU A 218 23.53 -37.65 -11.85
CA LEU A 218 23.76 -38.74 -12.80
C LEU A 218 23.05 -40.00 -12.30
N ILE A 219 22.24 -40.59 -13.16
CA ILE A 219 21.52 -41.84 -12.90
C ILE A 219 22.38 -43.02 -13.38
N GLU A 220 22.38 -44.10 -12.61
CA GLU A 220 23.06 -45.35 -13.02
C GLU A 220 22.44 -45.89 -14.31
N GLY A 221 23.29 -46.20 -15.30
CA GLY A 221 22.85 -46.60 -16.65
C GLY A 221 22.65 -45.44 -17.61
N PHE A 222 22.99 -44.20 -17.22
CA PHE A 222 23.04 -43.04 -18.11
C PHE A 222 24.46 -42.48 -18.21
N VAL A 223 24.75 -41.85 -19.34
CA VAL A 223 26.03 -41.18 -19.64
C VAL A 223 25.81 -39.74 -20.08
N LEU A 224 26.87 -38.92 -20.03
CA LEU A 224 26.81 -37.50 -20.41
C LEU A 224 27.00 -37.28 -21.91
N GLN A 225 27.43 -38.32 -22.63
CA GLN A 225 27.78 -38.25 -24.03
C GLN A 225 26.69 -38.95 -24.84
N GLY A 226 25.89 -38.17 -25.57
CA GLY A 226 24.92 -38.73 -26.52
C GLY A 226 25.56 -39.06 -27.86
N GLY A 227 24.71 -39.43 -28.82
CA GLY A 227 25.08 -39.69 -30.21
C GLY A 227 25.23 -41.16 -30.58
N ASP A 228 24.81 -42.09 -29.72
CA ASP A 228 24.75 -43.50 -30.09
C ASP A 228 23.65 -43.73 -31.14
N CYS A 229 24.03 -44.31 -32.27
CA CYS A 229 23.14 -44.61 -33.39
C CYS A 229 22.55 -46.03 -33.33
N ASP A 230 23.10 -46.94 -32.51
CA ASP A 230 22.55 -48.25 -32.18
C ASP A 230 22.94 -48.67 -30.75
N ASP A 231 22.21 -48.13 -29.77
CA ASP A 231 22.37 -48.31 -28.30
C ASP A 231 22.24 -49.77 -27.81
N SER A 232 22.09 -50.74 -28.73
CA SER A 232 21.99 -52.16 -28.42
C SER A 232 23.28 -52.95 -28.71
N GLU A 233 24.28 -52.33 -29.32
CA GLU A 233 25.51 -52.97 -29.79
C GLU A 233 26.77 -52.13 -29.48
N TYR A 234 27.46 -52.45 -28.37
CA TYR A 234 28.59 -51.68 -27.76
C TYR A 234 29.78 -51.27 -28.66
N TYR A 235 29.82 -51.73 -29.91
CA TYR A 235 30.84 -51.40 -30.90
C TYR A 235 30.34 -50.40 -31.96
N VAL A 236 29.09 -49.94 -31.85
CA VAL A 236 28.45 -48.96 -32.74
C VAL A 236 28.26 -47.66 -31.96
N ASN A 237 29.21 -46.74 -32.04
CA ASN A 237 29.17 -45.47 -31.30
C ASN A 237 30.14 -44.43 -31.88
N PRO A 238 29.98 -43.12 -31.58
CA PRO A 238 30.87 -42.06 -32.04
C PRO A 238 32.38 -42.22 -31.78
N GLY A 239 32.78 -43.12 -30.90
CA GLY A 239 34.18 -43.43 -30.58
C GLY A 239 34.71 -44.72 -31.23
N ALA A 240 33.88 -45.45 -31.96
CA ALA A 240 34.24 -46.71 -32.58
C ALA A 240 35.18 -46.52 -33.77
N THR A 241 35.65 -47.64 -34.33
CA THR A 241 36.42 -47.63 -35.58
C THR A 241 35.58 -48.30 -36.64
N GLU A 242 35.39 -47.62 -37.76
CA GLU A 242 34.62 -48.14 -38.89
C GLU A 242 35.10 -49.52 -39.37
N ILE A 243 34.19 -50.49 -39.47
CA ILE A 243 34.45 -51.85 -39.93
C ILE A 243 33.89 -52.03 -41.34
N CYS A 244 34.74 -51.76 -42.31
CA CYS A 244 34.45 -51.94 -43.73
C CYS A 244 33.71 -53.23 -44.13
N ASN A 245 32.64 -53.06 -44.89
CA ASN A 245 31.80 -54.07 -45.54
C ASN A 245 30.94 -54.91 -44.58
N ASN A 246 30.54 -54.37 -43.44
CA ASN A 246 29.57 -55.00 -42.52
C ASN A 246 28.15 -54.45 -42.73
N GLY A 247 27.97 -53.32 -43.40
CA GLY A 247 26.67 -52.67 -43.66
C GLY A 247 26.16 -51.81 -42.50
N ILE A 248 27.03 -51.45 -41.56
CA ILE A 248 26.73 -50.68 -40.35
C ILE A 248 27.50 -49.35 -40.45
N ASP A 249 27.00 -48.32 -39.80
CA ASP A 249 27.70 -47.05 -39.52
C ASP A 249 28.30 -47.23 -38.13
N ASP A 250 29.51 -47.80 -38.02
CA ASP A 250 30.02 -48.25 -36.72
C ASP A 250 30.42 -47.05 -35.85
N ASP A 251 30.88 -45.95 -36.45
CA ASP A 251 31.30 -44.75 -35.71
C ASP A 251 30.26 -43.61 -35.68
N CYS A 252 29.02 -43.90 -36.09
CA CYS A 252 27.87 -43.00 -36.01
C CYS A 252 28.11 -41.61 -36.63
N ASP A 253 28.96 -41.51 -37.65
CA ASP A 253 29.24 -40.25 -38.34
C ASP A 253 28.22 -39.93 -39.46
N GLY A 254 27.34 -40.89 -39.76
CA GLY A 254 26.29 -40.82 -40.76
C GLY A 254 26.68 -41.40 -42.13
N LEU A 255 27.85 -42.02 -42.25
CA LEU A 255 28.34 -42.72 -43.44
C LEU A 255 28.37 -44.24 -43.17
N THR A 256 28.49 -45.04 -44.23
CA THR A 256 28.46 -46.51 -44.10
C THR A 256 29.49 -47.12 -45.04
N ASP A 257 30.34 -48.01 -44.52
CA ASP A 257 31.27 -48.83 -45.27
C ASP A 257 32.06 -48.06 -46.36
N GLY A 258 31.79 -48.33 -47.64
CA GLY A 258 32.54 -47.79 -48.77
C GLY A 258 32.24 -46.31 -49.06
N GLU A 259 31.21 -45.74 -48.42
CA GLU A 259 30.97 -44.30 -48.43
C GLU A 259 31.73 -43.59 -47.30
N ASP A 260 32.28 -44.34 -46.35
CA ASP A 260 33.01 -43.86 -45.19
C ASP A 260 34.52 -43.65 -45.47
N PRO A 261 35.10 -42.47 -45.18
CA PRO A 261 36.54 -42.19 -45.35
C PRO A 261 37.49 -42.96 -44.41
N ASP A 262 37.01 -43.42 -43.26
CA ASP A 262 37.75 -44.16 -42.24
C ASP A 262 37.79 -45.67 -42.54
N CYS A 263 37.01 -46.11 -43.53
CA CYS A 263 37.14 -47.40 -44.18
C CYS A 263 38.38 -47.48 -45.10
N GLN A 264 39.57 -47.79 -44.52
CA GLN A 264 40.88 -47.85 -45.22
C GLN A 264 41.52 -49.25 -45.32
#